data_AF-A0A9W7EEU1-F1
#
_entry.id   AF-A0A9W7EEU1-F1
#
_cell.length_a   1.000
_cell.length_b   1.000
_cell.length_c   1.000
_cell.angle_alpha   90.00
_cell.angle_beta   90.00
_cell.angle_gamma   90.00
#
_symmetry.space_group_name_H-M   'P 1'
#
loop_
_entity.id
_entity.type
_entity.pdbx_description
1 polymer ?
#
loop_
_entity_poly.entity_id
_entity_poly.type
_entity_poly.pdbx_seq_one_letter_code
_entity_poly.pdbx_strand_id
1 'polypeptide(L)'
;MASAFYAPTTWLHALWTTPKLMISSSTSTTLGKLEGPHPVFSPDPSSPLAEVSHDSSNPPDGAEWHTDCSWSSSPPFASVLWPRLLPPSGGDTLWLSSARAFEDLPAGMKDDLRDLEAVHDMGSFRNAYASRGGAAGISEGHAEFGSAIWPIVRVHPVTGEECLFVNEGFTVHVCGMMADESRR
;
A
#
# COMPACT_ATOMS: atom_id res chain seq x y z
N MET A 1 8.66 17.02 4.49
CA MET A 1 8.96 15.58 4.28
C MET A 1 8.11 15.11 3.13
N ALA A 2 8.67 14.36 2.19
CA ALA A 2 7.93 13.66 1.16
C ALA A 2 7.42 12.35 1.78
N SER A 3 6.15 12.02 1.58
CA SER A 3 5.63 10.69 1.90
C SER A 3 5.76 9.87 0.62
N ALA A 4 6.48 8.76 0.68
CA ALA A 4 6.53 7.81 -0.42
C ALA A 4 5.29 6.92 -0.30
N PHE A 5 4.39 7.00 -1.28
CA PHE A 5 3.36 5.97 -1.44
C PHE A 5 3.85 5.04 -2.54
N TYR A 6 3.65 3.75 -2.35
CA TYR A 6 3.61 2.86 -3.49
C TYR A 6 2.13 2.58 -3.77
N ALA A 7 1.68 2.98 -4.94
CA ALA A 7 0.57 2.26 -5.50
C ALA A 7 1.26 1.00 -5.99
N PRO A 8 0.72 -0.19 -5.78
CA PRO A 8 0.76 -1.08 -6.91
C PRO A 8 0.02 -0.28 -7.99
N THR A 9 0.75 0.44 -8.84
CA THR A 9 0.14 1.10 -9.99
C THR A 9 -0.25 -0.03 -10.88
N THR A 10 -1.43 -0.49 -10.58
CA THR A 10 -2.17 -1.49 -11.27
C THR A 10 -3.56 -1.05 -10.91
N TRP A 11 -4.11 0.09 -11.37
CA TRP A 11 -4.72 0.24 -12.68
C TRP A 11 -5.09 1.70 -13.05
N LEU A 12 -4.11 2.58 -13.23
CA LEU A 12 -4.30 3.85 -13.96
C LEU A 12 -3.09 4.07 -14.88
N HIS A 13 -3.27 3.79 -16.18
CA HIS A 13 -2.33 4.22 -17.25
C HIS A 13 -2.31 5.74 -17.46
N ALA A 14 -2.98 6.50 -16.60
CA ALA A 14 -2.98 7.95 -16.64
C ALA A 14 -3.04 8.48 -15.21
N LEU A 15 -1.95 9.11 -14.76
CA LEU A 15 -2.07 10.10 -13.71
C LEU A 15 -2.93 11.23 -14.28
N TRP A 16 -4.20 11.29 -13.88
CA TRP A 16 -5.03 12.45 -14.14
C TRP A 16 -4.88 13.45 -12.99
N THR A 17 -3.82 14.25 -13.03
CA THR A 17 -3.84 15.54 -12.33
C THR A 17 -4.71 16.48 -13.15
N THR A 18 -6.05 16.36 -13.05
CA THR A 18 -6.87 17.48 -13.52
C THR A 18 -6.93 18.50 -12.38
N PRO A 19 -6.62 19.78 -12.62
CA PRO A 19 -6.76 20.82 -11.61
C PRO A 19 -8.22 21.09 -11.20
N LYS A 20 -9.20 20.33 -11.71
CA LYS A 20 -10.65 20.56 -11.53
C LYS A 20 -11.50 19.26 -11.55
N LEU A 21 -11.04 18.14 -10.99
CA LEU A 21 -11.94 16.99 -10.80
C LEU A 21 -12.78 17.22 -9.55
N MET A 22 -14.01 17.75 -9.64
CA MET A 22 -14.91 17.65 -8.48
C MET A 22 -15.38 16.21 -8.33
N ILE A 23 -14.79 15.47 -7.39
CA ILE A 23 -15.27 14.14 -7.01
C ILE A 23 -16.42 14.34 -6.02
N SER A 24 -17.66 14.28 -6.49
CA SER A 24 -18.82 14.10 -5.60
C SER A 24 -18.90 12.63 -5.14
N SER A 25 -19.63 12.36 -4.06
CA SER A 25 -19.99 10.99 -3.66
C SER A 25 -20.63 10.18 -4.81
N SER A 26 -21.33 10.86 -5.73
CA SER A 26 -21.91 10.24 -6.94
C SER A 26 -20.90 9.99 -8.08
N THR A 27 -19.73 10.63 -8.07
CA THR A 27 -18.69 10.44 -9.10
C THR A 27 -17.85 9.19 -8.82
N SER A 28 -17.64 8.88 -7.53
CA SER A 28 -16.84 7.75 -7.07
C SER A 28 -17.41 6.38 -7.49
N THR A 29 -18.73 6.21 -7.54
CA THR A 29 -19.38 4.97 -7.97
C THR A 29 -19.17 4.62 -9.45
N THR A 30 -18.66 5.55 -10.25
CA THR A 30 -18.36 5.31 -11.68
C THR A 30 -17.06 4.53 -11.87
N LEU A 31 -16.13 4.60 -10.91
CA LEU A 31 -14.82 3.96 -10.97
C LEU A 31 -14.83 2.52 -10.43
N GLY A 32 -15.97 2.07 -9.90
CA GLY A 32 -16.13 0.73 -9.33
C GLY A 32 -16.82 0.77 -7.97
N LYS A 33 -16.89 -0.40 -7.34
CA LYS A 33 -17.38 -0.52 -5.97
C LYS A 33 -16.32 0.04 -5.02
N LEU A 34 -16.73 0.94 -4.14
CA LEU A 34 -15.87 1.41 -3.05
C LEU A 34 -15.59 0.29 -2.06
N GLU A 35 -14.35 0.25 -1.59
CA GLU A 35 -14.00 -0.56 -0.43
C GLU A 35 -14.73 -0.05 0.83
N GLY A 36 -14.84 -0.95 1.81
CA GLY A 36 -15.36 -0.59 3.12
C GLY A 36 -14.45 0.41 3.88
N PRO A 37 -14.83 0.80 5.10
CA PRO A 37 -14.01 1.68 5.92
C PRO A 37 -12.61 1.08 6.14
N HIS A 38 -11.59 1.93 6.10
CA HIS A 38 -10.21 1.53 6.38
C HIS A 38 -10.02 1.32 7.89
N PRO A 39 -9.41 0.21 8.33
CA PRO A 39 -9.29 -0.14 9.75
C PRO A 39 -8.55 0.92 10.58
N VAL A 40 -7.56 1.60 9.99
CA VAL A 40 -6.76 2.63 10.70
C VAL A 40 -7.24 4.06 10.46
N PHE A 41 -7.74 4.35 9.26
CA PHE A 41 -7.82 5.72 8.74
C PHE A 41 -9.26 6.19 8.53
N SER A 42 -10.27 5.44 8.99
CA SER A 42 -11.67 5.87 8.90
C SER A 42 -12.14 6.48 10.22
N PRO A 43 -12.20 7.83 10.33
CA PRO A 43 -12.72 8.51 11.53
C PRO A 43 -14.22 8.26 11.74
N ASP A 44 -14.95 7.95 10.68
CA ASP A 44 -16.34 7.52 10.70
C ASP A 44 -16.45 6.10 10.11
N PRO A 45 -16.74 5.07 10.94
CA PRO A 45 -16.92 3.69 10.48
C PRO A 45 -18.07 3.49 9.49
N SER A 46 -18.97 4.46 9.33
CA SER A 46 -20.05 4.43 8.35
C SER A 46 -19.65 5.02 6.99
N SER A 47 -18.48 5.65 6.91
CA SER A 47 -17.94 6.26 5.70
C SER A 47 -16.92 5.34 5.03
N PRO A 48 -16.98 5.15 3.70
CA PRO A 48 -15.93 4.42 2.96
C PRO A 48 -14.66 5.26 2.78
N LEU A 49 -14.61 6.48 3.30
CA LEU A 49 -13.47 7.37 3.14
C LEU A 49 -12.43 7.12 4.24
N ALA A 50 -11.18 7.01 3.81
CA ALA A 50 -10.01 7.13 4.66
C ALA A 50 -9.58 8.60 4.70
N GLU A 51 -9.30 9.12 5.89
CA GLU A 51 -8.71 10.43 6.11
C GLU A 51 -7.29 10.27 6.64
N VAL A 52 -6.33 10.84 5.90
CA VAL A 52 -4.93 10.90 6.29
C VAL A 52 -4.58 12.36 6.53
N SER A 53 -4.14 12.67 7.75
CA SER A 53 -3.85 14.04 8.19
C SER A 53 -2.54 14.06 8.96
N HIS A 54 -1.61 14.93 8.54
CA HIS A 54 -0.31 15.07 9.19
C HIS A 54 0.01 16.55 9.43
N ASP A 55 0.62 16.83 10.56
CA ASP A 55 1.13 18.14 10.93
C ASP A 55 2.39 18.00 11.81
N SER A 56 2.89 19.10 12.36
CA SER A 56 4.10 19.07 13.21
C SER A 56 3.93 18.29 14.51
N SER A 57 2.70 18.10 14.98
CA SER A 57 2.35 17.29 16.16
C SER A 57 1.91 15.87 15.82
N ASN A 58 1.52 15.63 14.56
CA ASN A 58 1.19 14.31 14.01
C ASN A 58 2.03 14.02 12.76
N PRO A 59 3.34 13.71 12.90
CA PRO A 59 4.18 13.40 11.76
C PRO A 59 3.68 12.15 11.03
N PRO A 60 4.02 11.97 9.75
CA PRO A 60 3.71 10.74 9.02
C PRO A 60 4.31 9.51 9.72
N ASP A 61 3.45 8.54 10.02
CA ASP A 61 3.81 7.18 10.39
C ASP A 61 3.34 6.31 9.22
N GLY A 62 4.23 5.57 8.55
CA GLY A 62 3.92 4.90 7.27
C GLY A 62 4.44 5.58 6.00
N ALA A 63 5.51 6.39 6.08
CA ALA A 63 6.09 7.06 4.90
C ALA A 63 7.01 6.17 4.06
N GLU A 64 7.09 4.87 4.37
CA GLU A 64 7.85 3.88 3.63
C GLU A 64 7.21 3.59 2.25
N TRP A 65 8.00 3.11 1.29
CA TRP A 65 7.44 2.63 0.03
C TRP A 65 6.55 1.40 0.31
N HIS A 66 5.25 1.52 0.14
CA HIS A 66 4.26 0.49 0.47
C HIS A 66 3.13 0.39 -0.55
N THR A 67 2.61 -0.81 -0.88
CA THR A 67 1.30 -0.95 -1.55
C THR A 67 0.18 -1.00 -0.54
N ASP A 68 -0.85 -0.20 -0.75
CA ASP A 68 -2.06 -0.19 0.08
C ASP A 68 -2.57 -1.62 0.33
N CYS A 69 -2.79 -1.92 1.61
CA CYS A 69 -3.43 -3.12 2.12
C CYS A 69 -2.89 -4.45 1.57
N SER A 70 -1.60 -4.55 1.24
CA SER A 70 -1.02 -5.82 0.72
C SER A 70 -1.05 -6.98 1.72
N TRP A 71 -1.30 -6.71 3.01
CA TRP A 71 -1.60 -7.70 4.04
C TRP A 71 -2.97 -8.38 3.88
N SER A 72 -3.88 -7.80 3.08
CA SER A 72 -5.19 -8.38 2.77
C SER A 72 -5.07 -9.43 1.67
N SER A 73 -5.88 -10.48 1.72
CA SER A 73 -6.04 -11.46 0.62
C SER A 73 -6.77 -10.89 -0.60
N SER A 74 -7.41 -9.73 -0.47
CA SER A 74 -8.08 -9.00 -1.54
C SER A 74 -7.70 -7.51 -1.44
N PRO A 75 -6.47 -7.14 -1.82
CA PRO A 75 -6.03 -5.75 -1.77
C PRO A 75 -6.84 -4.88 -2.75
N PRO A 76 -6.97 -3.57 -2.47
CA PRO A 76 -7.69 -2.66 -3.32
C PRO A 76 -7.08 -2.63 -4.72
N PHE A 77 -7.95 -2.54 -5.72
CA PHE A 77 -7.54 -2.46 -7.12
C PHE A 77 -6.96 -1.09 -7.49
N ALA A 78 -7.43 -0.01 -6.87
CA ALA A 78 -6.92 1.33 -7.11
C ALA A 78 -7.32 2.25 -5.95
N SER A 79 -6.53 3.30 -5.76
CA SER A 79 -6.80 4.35 -4.77
C SER A 79 -7.04 5.69 -5.48
N VAL A 80 -7.94 6.49 -4.93
CA VAL A 80 -8.21 7.86 -5.39
C VAL A 80 -7.91 8.82 -4.26
N LEU A 81 -6.87 9.64 -4.44
CA LEU A 81 -6.46 10.62 -3.44
C LEU A 81 -7.03 11.99 -3.79
N TRP A 82 -7.58 12.68 -2.78
CA TRP A 82 -8.14 14.02 -2.91
C TRP A 82 -7.58 14.97 -1.84
N PRO A 83 -6.78 15.99 -2.21
CA PRO A 83 -6.23 16.91 -1.24
C PRO A 83 -7.33 17.81 -0.65
N ARG A 84 -7.46 17.81 0.67
CA ARG A 84 -8.38 18.70 1.42
C ARG A 84 -7.69 19.96 1.92
N LEU A 85 -6.48 19.80 2.42
CA LEU A 85 -5.62 20.86 2.94
C LEU A 85 -4.18 20.50 2.57
N LEU A 86 -3.41 21.48 2.08
CA LEU A 86 -2.02 21.31 1.69
C LEU A 86 -1.14 22.33 2.42
N PRO A 87 0.10 21.97 2.78
CA PRO A 87 1.04 22.94 3.32
C PRO A 87 1.49 23.93 2.23
N PRO A 88 2.03 25.11 2.60
CA PRO A 88 2.56 26.08 1.63
C PRO A 88 3.72 25.52 0.77
N SER A 89 4.44 24.52 1.28
CA SER A 89 5.50 23.81 0.57
C SER A 89 5.72 22.40 1.13
N GLY A 90 6.19 21.48 0.29
CA GLY A 90 6.35 20.06 0.63
C GLY A 90 5.02 19.31 0.71
N GLY A 91 5.05 18.09 1.28
CA GLY A 91 3.88 17.21 1.32
C GLY A 91 3.66 16.44 0.02
N ASP A 92 4.68 16.34 -0.82
CA ASP A 92 4.61 15.61 -2.08
C ASP A 92 4.33 14.13 -1.83
N THR A 93 3.51 13.57 -2.72
CA THR A 93 3.28 12.13 -2.83
C THR A 93 4.05 11.62 -4.03
N LEU A 94 5.01 10.74 -3.79
CA LEU A 94 5.78 10.08 -4.84
C LEU A 94 5.14 8.74 -5.20
N TRP A 95 5.33 8.31 -6.45
CA TRP A 95 4.88 7.02 -6.98
C TRP A 95 5.98 6.39 -7.84
N LEU A 96 5.99 5.06 -7.93
CA LEU A 96 6.86 4.30 -8.84
C LEU A 96 6.06 3.24 -9.61
N SER A 97 6.52 2.88 -10.80
CA SER A 97 5.94 1.79 -11.59
C SER A 97 6.64 0.47 -11.26
N SER A 98 5.90 -0.48 -10.69
CA SER A 98 6.43 -1.79 -10.34
C SER A 98 6.61 -2.72 -11.54
N ALA A 99 5.82 -2.51 -12.59
CA ALA A 99 6.02 -3.13 -13.89
C ALA A 99 7.36 -2.69 -14.48
N ARG A 100 7.64 -1.38 -14.52
CA ARG A 100 8.91 -0.88 -15.03
C ARG A 100 10.10 -1.31 -14.18
N ALA A 101 9.94 -1.28 -12.86
CA ALA A 101 10.96 -1.77 -11.93
C ALA A 101 11.31 -3.25 -12.20
N PHE A 102 10.30 -4.10 -12.46
CA PHE A 102 10.53 -5.49 -12.85
C PHE A 102 11.20 -5.59 -14.22
N GLU A 103 10.69 -4.86 -15.22
CA GLU A 103 11.20 -4.87 -16.59
C GLU A 103 12.69 -4.48 -16.67
N ASP A 104 13.15 -3.57 -15.82
CA ASP A 104 14.54 -3.12 -15.79
C ASP A 104 15.50 -4.09 -15.07
N LEU A 105 15.00 -5.15 -14.44
CA LEU A 105 15.85 -6.17 -13.81
C LEU A 105 16.63 -7.02 -14.85
N PRO A 106 17.86 -7.47 -14.50
CA PRO A 106 18.57 -8.50 -15.26
C PRO A 106 17.74 -9.78 -15.41
N ALA A 107 17.87 -10.47 -16.54
CA ALA A 107 17.09 -11.67 -16.85
C ALA A 107 17.19 -12.75 -15.76
N GLY A 108 18.40 -13.02 -15.25
CA GLY A 108 18.58 -14.01 -14.17
C GLY A 108 17.79 -13.66 -12.90
N MET A 109 17.76 -12.39 -12.50
CA MET A 109 16.97 -11.96 -11.35
C MET A 109 15.46 -12.11 -11.59
N LYS A 110 14.99 -11.84 -12.81
CA LYS A 110 13.57 -12.05 -13.15
C LYS A 110 13.18 -13.52 -12.98
N ASP A 111 14.04 -14.44 -13.45
CA ASP A 111 13.82 -15.87 -13.33
C ASP A 111 13.83 -16.30 -11.86
N ASP A 112 14.82 -15.83 -11.07
CA ASP A 112 14.92 -16.14 -9.64
C ASP A 112 13.70 -15.67 -8.84
N LEU A 113 13.10 -14.53 -9.21
CA LEU A 113 11.98 -13.93 -8.45
C LEU A 113 10.60 -14.49 -8.79
N ARG A 114 10.40 -15.09 -9.98
CA ARG A 114 9.07 -15.53 -10.45
C ARG A 114 8.45 -16.63 -9.60
N ASP A 115 9.28 -17.49 -9.03
CA ASP A 115 8.83 -18.63 -8.22
C ASP A 115 8.81 -18.32 -6.71
N LEU A 116 9.15 -17.10 -6.32
CA LEU A 116 9.19 -16.69 -4.93
C LEU A 116 7.87 -16.05 -4.48
N GLU A 117 7.55 -16.30 -3.22
CA GLU A 117 6.41 -15.70 -2.52
C GLU A 117 6.90 -14.97 -1.27
N ALA A 118 6.20 -13.93 -0.87
CA ALA A 118 6.49 -13.17 0.33
C ALA A 118 5.27 -13.02 1.23
N VAL A 119 5.53 -12.96 2.54
CA VAL A 119 4.54 -12.69 3.58
C VAL A 119 4.40 -11.19 3.75
N HIS A 120 3.16 -10.72 3.71
CA HIS A 120 2.77 -9.34 3.97
C HIS A 120 1.93 -9.28 5.26
N ASP A 121 2.31 -8.43 6.21
CA ASP A 121 1.58 -8.23 7.47
C ASP A 121 1.25 -6.75 7.73
N MET A 122 0.70 -6.44 8.90
CA MET A 122 0.29 -5.07 9.27
C MET A 122 1.42 -4.03 9.29
N GLY A 123 2.68 -4.41 9.13
CA GLY A 123 3.78 -3.48 8.93
C GLY A 123 4.00 -2.55 10.12
N SER A 124 4.25 -1.27 9.84
CA SER A 124 4.43 -0.20 10.82
C SER A 124 3.18 0.08 11.68
N PHE A 125 1.98 -0.34 11.24
CA PHE A 125 0.76 -0.20 12.05
C PHE A 125 0.88 -0.89 13.41
N ARG A 126 1.76 -1.91 13.54
CA ARG A 126 2.10 -2.54 14.82
C ARG A 126 2.50 -1.55 15.91
N ASN A 127 3.10 -0.40 15.56
CA ASN A 127 3.56 0.62 16.51
C ASN A 127 2.37 1.28 17.23
N ALA A 128 1.30 1.57 16.50
CA ALA A 128 0.08 2.14 17.07
C ALA A 128 -0.58 1.16 18.05
N TYR A 129 -0.65 -0.13 17.69
CA TYR A 129 -1.19 -1.17 18.56
C TYR A 129 -0.31 -1.45 19.78
N ALA A 130 1.02 -1.47 19.59
CA ALA A 130 1.99 -1.60 20.68
C ALA A 130 1.85 -0.45 21.69
N SER A 131 1.61 0.77 21.22
CA SER A 131 1.43 1.93 22.08
C SER A 131 0.13 1.87 22.90
N ARG A 132 -0.90 1.18 22.40
CA ARG A 132 -2.19 1.01 23.11
C ARG A 132 -2.17 -0.13 24.14
N GLY A 133 -1.43 -1.22 23.88
CA GLY A 133 -1.53 -2.44 24.69
C GLY A 133 -0.28 -3.32 24.74
N GLY A 134 0.88 -2.82 24.34
CA GLY A 134 2.13 -3.59 24.27
C GLY A 134 1.98 -4.83 23.39
N ALA A 135 2.52 -5.97 23.84
CA ALA A 135 2.45 -7.24 23.11
C ALA A 135 1.00 -7.73 22.88
N ALA A 136 0.09 -7.47 23.82
CA ALA A 136 -1.31 -7.83 23.67
C ALA A 136 -1.98 -7.00 22.55
N GLY A 137 -1.67 -5.69 22.50
CA GLY A 137 -2.12 -4.83 21.41
C GLY A 137 -1.60 -5.28 20.05
N ILE A 138 -0.32 -5.64 19.94
CA ILE A 138 0.25 -6.19 18.69
C ILE A 138 -0.51 -7.45 18.25
N SER A 139 -0.86 -8.33 19.18
CA SER A 139 -1.61 -9.56 18.89
C SER A 139 -3.03 -9.25 18.39
N GLU A 140 -3.69 -8.25 18.98
CA GLU A 140 -4.98 -7.75 18.51
C GLU A 140 -4.89 -7.18 17.10
N GLY A 141 -3.87 -6.37 16.80
CA GLY A 141 -3.62 -5.86 15.45
C GLY A 141 -3.44 -7.00 14.43
N HIS A 142 -2.61 -7.99 14.73
CA HIS A 142 -2.47 -9.15 13.84
C HIS A 142 -3.79 -9.92 13.63
N ALA A 143 -4.66 -9.99 14.63
CA ALA A 143 -5.97 -10.61 14.47
C ALA A 143 -6.92 -9.78 13.59
N GLU A 144 -6.79 -8.45 13.61
CA GLU A 144 -7.59 -7.52 12.80
C GLU A 144 -7.14 -7.47 11.33
N PHE A 145 -5.84 -7.32 11.10
CA PHE A 145 -5.26 -7.21 9.76
C PHE A 145 -4.99 -8.56 9.11
N GLY A 146 -4.66 -9.59 9.91
CA GLY A 146 -4.16 -10.85 9.39
C GLY A 146 -2.80 -10.72 8.72
N SER A 147 -2.53 -11.65 7.81
CA SER A 147 -1.36 -11.63 6.92
C SER A 147 -1.70 -12.36 5.64
N ALA A 148 -1.09 -11.96 4.54
CA ALA A 148 -1.27 -12.58 3.23
C ALA A 148 0.07 -13.05 2.67
N ILE A 149 0.04 -14.12 1.89
CA ILE A 149 1.17 -14.60 1.12
C ILE A 149 0.91 -14.26 -0.34
N TRP A 150 1.86 -13.59 -0.97
CA TRP A 150 1.75 -13.16 -2.36
C TRP A 150 2.99 -13.57 -3.16
N PRO A 151 2.82 -13.93 -4.44
CA PRO A 151 3.96 -14.02 -5.36
C PRO A 151 4.70 -12.67 -5.42
N ILE A 152 6.03 -12.72 -5.39
CA ILE A 152 6.87 -11.52 -5.54
C ILE A 152 6.69 -10.90 -6.92
N VAL A 153 6.44 -11.73 -7.94
CA VAL A 153 6.10 -11.29 -9.30
C VAL A 153 4.64 -11.64 -9.57
N ARG A 154 3.82 -10.63 -9.87
CA ARG A 154 2.40 -10.81 -10.21
C ARG A 154 2.14 -10.36 -11.64
N VAL A 155 1.25 -11.08 -12.32
CA VAL A 155 0.73 -10.65 -13.61
C VAL A 155 -0.46 -9.74 -13.40
N HIS A 156 -0.40 -8.57 -14.03
CA HIS A 156 -1.40 -7.54 -13.96
C HIS A 156 -2.67 -7.98 -14.75
N PRO A 157 -3.84 -8.23 -14.12
CA PRO A 157 -4.98 -8.93 -14.76
C PRO A 157 -5.66 -8.33 -16.03
N VAL A 158 -5.40 -7.08 -16.42
CA VAL A 158 -5.94 -6.38 -17.61
C VAL A 158 -4.84 -6.03 -18.65
N THR A 159 -3.60 -5.70 -18.27
CA THR A 159 -2.48 -5.45 -19.21
C THR A 159 -1.66 -6.68 -19.50
N GLY A 160 -1.63 -7.64 -18.58
CA GLY A 160 -0.75 -8.81 -18.64
C GLY A 160 0.71 -8.52 -18.31
N GLU A 161 1.05 -7.32 -17.82
CA GLU A 161 2.43 -6.99 -17.43
C GLU A 161 2.84 -7.72 -16.15
N GLU A 162 4.10 -8.13 -16.07
CA GLU A 162 4.69 -8.65 -14.83
C GLU A 162 5.12 -7.46 -13.94
N CYS A 163 4.70 -7.50 -12.67
CA CYS A 163 4.96 -6.45 -11.70
C CYS A 163 5.58 -7.03 -10.44
N LEU A 164 6.55 -6.31 -9.85
CA LEU A 164 6.96 -6.59 -8.48
C LEU A 164 5.78 -6.34 -7.52
N PHE A 165 5.60 -7.22 -6.53
CA PHE A 165 4.59 -7.11 -5.50
C PHE A 165 5.20 -7.32 -4.11
N VAL A 166 6.23 -6.54 -3.84
CA VAL A 166 6.91 -6.44 -2.54
C VAL A 166 7.07 -4.98 -2.19
N ASN A 167 7.15 -4.68 -0.90
CA ASN A 167 7.24 -3.31 -0.41
C ASN A 167 7.76 -3.24 1.02
N GLU A 168 8.44 -2.15 1.35
CA GLU A 168 9.08 -1.93 2.65
C GLU A 168 8.06 -1.87 3.80
N GLY A 169 6.89 -1.29 3.54
CA GLY A 169 5.88 -1.08 4.58
C GLY A 169 5.30 -2.38 5.16
N PHE A 170 5.06 -3.38 4.31
CA PHE A 170 4.28 -4.57 4.70
C PHE A 170 4.98 -5.91 4.46
N THR A 171 6.00 -5.99 3.60
CA THR A 171 6.68 -7.26 3.32
C THR A 171 7.63 -7.60 4.45
N VAL A 172 7.42 -8.75 5.10
CA VAL A 172 8.20 -9.14 6.29
C VAL A 172 9.12 -10.33 6.07
N HIS A 173 8.83 -11.18 5.08
CA HIS A 173 9.60 -12.40 4.87
C HIS A 173 9.38 -13.01 3.48
N VAL A 174 10.42 -13.51 2.84
CA VAL A 174 10.34 -14.36 1.65
C VAL A 174 10.17 -15.81 2.08
N CYS A 175 9.13 -16.47 1.57
CA CYS A 175 8.79 -17.84 1.95
C CYS A 175 9.91 -18.82 1.61
N GLY A 176 10.22 -19.72 2.54
CA GLY A 176 11.24 -20.76 2.35
C GLY A 176 12.68 -20.28 2.51
N MET A 177 12.92 -18.99 2.76
CA MET A 177 14.26 -18.45 3.01
C MET A 177 14.58 -18.34 4.50
N MET A 178 15.86 -18.30 4.84
CA MET A 178 16.27 -17.93 6.20
C MET A 178 16.10 -16.42 6.40
N ALA A 179 15.98 -15.98 7.66
CA ALA A 179 15.70 -14.56 7.95
C ALA A 179 16.81 -13.61 7.47
N ASP A 180 18.05 -14.05 7.42
CA ASP A 180 19.19 -13.28 6.89
C ASP A 180 19.21 -13.24 5.35
N GLU A 181 18.86 -14.34 4.70
CA GLU A 181 18.70 -14.43 3.25
C GLU A 181 17.54 -13.57 2.76
N SER A 182 16.38 -13.67 3.41
CA SER A 182 15.19 -12.86 3.10
C SER A 182 15.41 -11.35 3.27
N ARG A 183 16.42 -10.92 4.02
CA ARG A 183 16.76 -9.50 4.22
C ARG A 183 17.80 -8.97 3.24
N ARG A 184 18.46 -9.85 2.49
CA ARG A 184 19.48 -9.48 1.49
C ARG A 184 18.84 -9.10 0.17
#